data_AF-A0A0Q5MYK6-F1
#
_entry.id   AF-A0A0Q5MYK6-F1
#
_cell.length_a   1.000
_cell.length_b   1.000
_cell.length_c   1.000
_cell.angle_alpha   90.00
_cell.angle_beta   90.00
_cell.angle_gamma   90.00
#
_symmetry.space_group_name_H-M   'P 1'
#
loop_
_entity.id
_entity.type
_entity.pdbx_description
1 polymer ?
#
loop_
_entity_poly.entity_id
_entity_poly.type
_entity_poly.pdbx_seq_one_letter_code
_entity_poly.pdbx_strand_id
1 'polypeptide(L)'
;MTGFDFLRGEVERIVAAAGGQLRVAADATEAAPFWDTAAVVLVGSDIRELPPRRRAPAVLVGLSGEGDSLWHLAAVLGAERVAVLPDAAAWLAEYLSRSRSPEAGGLVLGVTGGCGGAGATTAAIWIAQAAAEWGARVLLIDGDPWGGGLELALAAEEIPGLRWTDLSEASGSIDPEQLSDALPVAGGFSFLSWPGSRERQPGVEAATVGGVLDAARRGYELVLVDIGRGTEPLRTFAWDCDRILVVAPAQLKAAVSSARLLQELPPVDTALVIRGKAGAVLDGPLIAESVGLPLQGLVPEVKGTANATELGRLLEMGRRRTVRRFAASVLDLLGGGLP
;
A
#
# COMPACT_ATOMS: atom_id res chain seq x y z
N MET A 1 -8.60 -16.40 -13.89
CA MET A 1 -7.27 -17.02 -13.96
C MET A 1 -7.43 -18.52 -13.85
N THR A 2 -7.18 -19.24 -14.94
CA THR A 2 -7.26 -20.72 -14.98
C THR A 2 -6.66 -21.22 -16.29
N GLY A 3 -5.89 -22.30 -16.20
CA GLY A 3 -5.43 -23.11 -17.33
C GLY A 3 -6.42 -24.21 -17.73
N PHE A 4 -7.50 -24.42 -16.98
CA PHE A 4 -8.52 -25.42 -17.31
C PHE A 4 -9.59 -24.84 -18.24
N ASP A 5 -9.61 -25.30 -19.49
CA ASP A 5 -10.57 -24.85 -20.51
C ASP A 5 -12.04 -25.09 -20.13
N PHE A 6 -12.32 -26.16 -19.38
CA PHE A 6 -13.67 -26.46 -18.92
C PHE A 6 -14.17 -25.41 -17.91
N LEU A 7 -13.38 -25.11 -16.87
CA LEU A 7 -13.70 -24.07 -15.90
C LEU A 7 -13.87 -22.70 -16.56
N ARG A 8 -13.00 -22.40 -17.53
CA ARG A 8 -13.09 -21.19 -18.35
C ARG A 8 -14.45 -21.10 -19.05
N GLY A 9 -14.87 -22.16 -19.74
CA GLY A 9 -16.16 -22.19 -20.45
C GLY A 9 -17.36 -22.03 -19.52
N GLU A 10 -17.35 -22.62 -18.32
CA GLU A 10 -18.42 -22.40 -17.33
C GLU A 10 -18.48 -20.95 -16.86
N VAL A 11 -17.32 -20.38 -16.50
CA VAL A 11 -17.20 -19.00 -16.00
C VAL A 11 -17.59 -17.99 -17.08
N GLU A 12 -17.19 -18.20 -18.33
CA GLU A 12 -17.59 -17.35 -19.47
C GLU A 12 -19.11 -17.25 -19.60
N ARG A 13 -19.82 -18.38 -19.48
CA ARG A 13 -21.30 -18.41 -19.54
C ARG A 13 -21.92 -17.64 -18.37
N ILE A 14 -21.37 -17.78 -17.17
CA ILE A 14 -21.87 -17.11 -15.96
C ILE A 14 -21.62 -15.59 -16.02
N VAL A 15 -20.42 -15.16 -16.43
CA VAL A 15 -20.10 -13.73 -16.58
C VAL A 15 -20.97 -13.08 -17.66
N ALA A 16 -21.18 -13.77 -18.79
CA ALA A 16 -22.08 -13.29 -19.83
C ALA A 16 -23.51 -13.12 -19.33
N ALA A 17 -24.02 -14.07 -18.53
CA ALA A 17 -25.34 -13.98 -17.91
C ALA A 17 -25.45 -12.82 -16.88
N ALA A 18 -24.34 -12.48 -16.22
CA ALA A 18 -24.26 -11.32 -15.32
C ALA A 18 -24.06 -9.98 -16.06
N GLY A 19 -23.92 -9.99 -17.39
CA GLY A 19 -23.68 -8.78 -18.20
C GLY A 19 -22.27 -8.20 -18.08
N GLY A 20 -21.30 -8.97 -17.55
CA GLY A 20 -19.92 -8.55 -17.36
C GLY A 20 -19.02 -8.82 -18.56
N GLN A 21 -17.80 -8.28 -18.50
CA GLN A 21 -16.71 -8.64 -19.42
C GLN A 21 -15.70 -9.52 -18.70
N LEU A 22 -15.29 -10.64 -19.31
CA LEU A 22 -14.28 -11.53 -18.75
C LEU A 22 -12.92 -11.30 -19.43
N ARG A 23 -11.88 -11.17 -18.61
CA ARG A 23 -10.50 -11.34 -19.04
C ARG A 23 -9.97 -12.67 -18.54
N VAL A 24 -9.38 -13.45 -19.44
CA VAL A 24 -8.76 -14.72 -19.08
C VAL A 24 -7.24 -14.55 -19.04
N ALA A 25 -6.64 -15.13 -18.01
CA ALA A 25 -5.21 -15.26 -17.81
C ALA A 25 -4.93 -16.71 -17.40
N ALA A 26 -3.86 -17.31 -17.90
CA ALA A 26 -3.49 -18.69 -17.57
C ALA A 26 -2.91 -18.78 -16.15
N ASP A 27 -2.18 -17.76 -15.70
CA ASP A 27 -1.48 -17.73 -14.43
C ASP A 27 -1.42 -16.32 -13.81
N ALA A 28 -0.78 -16.24 -12.63
CA ALA A 28 -0.63 -15.00 -11.86
C ALA A 28 0.16 -13.92 -12.61
N THR A 29 1.13 -14.33 -13.42
CA THR A 29 2.00 -13.42 -14.18
C THR A 29 1.21 -12.71 -15.27
N GLU A 30 0.39 -13.44 -16.01
CA GLU A 30 -0.50 -12.86 -17.04
C GLU A 30 -1.63 -12.02 -16.43
N ALA A 31 -2.11 -12.37 -15.24
CA ALA A 31 -3.17 -11.64 -14.57
C ALA A 31 -2.70 -10.31 -13.94
N ALA A 32 -1.41 -10.22 -13.58
CA ALA A 32 -0.85 -9.11 -12.82
C ALA A 32 -1.15 -7.71 -13.38
N PRO A 33 -1.06 -7.42 -14.70
CA PRO A 33 -1.30 -6.08 -15.23
C PRO A 33 -2.74 -5.57 -15.08
N PHE A 34 -3.68 -6.45 -14.75
CA PHE A 34 -5.12 -6.17 -14.83
C PHE A 34 -5.83 -6.36 -13.50
N TRP A 35 -5.15 -7.01 -12.57
CA TRP A 35 -5.65 -7.37 -11.26
C TRP A 35 -6.32 -6.19 -10.54
N ASP A 36 -5.65 -5.04 -10.54
CA ASP A 36 -6.08 -3.85 -9.80
C ASP A 36 -7.29 -3.13 -10.43
N THR A 37 -7.64 -3.48 -11.67
CA THR A 37 -8.77 -2.93 -12.41
C THR A 37 -9.98 -3.86 -12.44
N ALA A 38 -9.81 -5.10 -11.98
CA ALA A 38 -10.86 -6.10 -11.98
C ALA A 38 -11.88 -5.82 -10.86
N ALA A 39 -13.17 -5.97 -11.17
CA ALA A 39 -14.24 -5.94 -10.16
C ALA A 39 -14.17 -7.13 -9.21
N VAL A 40 -13.80 -8.28 -9.75
CA VAL A 40 -13.68 -9.56 -9.07
C VAL A 40 -12.61 -10.35 -9.79
N VAL A 41 -11.75 -11.05 -9.04
CA VAL A 41 -10.85 -12.03 -9.63
C VAL A 41 -11.42 -13.42 -9.41
N LEU A 42 -11.67 -14.11 -10.52
CA LEU A 42 -12.06 -15.53 -10.49
C LEU A 42 -10.81 -16.39 -10.63
N VAL A 43 -10.59 -17.26 -9.65
CA VAL A 43 -9.38 -18.09 -9.51
C VAL A 43 -9.77 -19.54 -9.70
N GLY A 44 -9.25 -20.22 -10.72
CA GLY A 44 -9.54 -21.64 -10.92
C GLY A 44 -8.92 -22.53 -9.85
N SER A 45 -9.50 -23.70 -9.62
CA SER A 45 -9.00 -24.71 -8.69
C SER A 45 -7.64 -25.30 -9.08
N ASP A 46 -7.14 -24.99 -10.28
CA ASP A 46 -5.81 -25.34 -10.80
C ASP A 46 -4.71 -24.36 -10.37
N ILE A 47 -5.10 -23.16 -9.92
CA ILE A 47 -4.17 -22.14 -9.46
C ILE A 47 -3.62 -22.50 -8.09
N ARG A 48 -2.31 -22.28 -7.89
CA ARG A 48 -1.61 -22.55 -6.63
C ARG A 48 -1.02 -21.31 -5.97
N GLU A 49 -1.04 -20.18 -6.66
CA GLU A 49 -0.55 -18.90 -6.18
C GLU A 49 -1.41 -17.77 -6.75
N LEU A 50 -1.69 -16.75 -5.93
CA LEU A 50 -2.27 -15.50 -6.42
C LEU A 50 -1.18 -14.45 -6.55
N PRO A 51 -1.27 -13.56 -7.54
CA PRO A 51 -0.47 -12.36 -7.52
C PRO A 51 -0.81 -11.54 -6.27
N PRO A 52 0.11 -10.68 -5.83
CA PRO A 52 0.08 -10.18 -4.47
C PRO A 52 -0.98 -9.16 -4.14
N ARG A 53 -1.68 -8.68 -5.15
CA ARG A 53 -2.49 -7.49 -4.96
C ARG A 53 -3.82 -7.97 -4.40
N ARG A 54 -4.30 -7.41 -3.29
CA ARG A 54 -5.62 -7.77 -2.73
C ARG A 54 -6.71 -6.77 -3.11
N ARG A 55 -6.47 -5.97 -4.16
CA ARG A 55 -7.37 -4.86 -4.53
C ARG A 55 -8.75 -5.31 -5.00
N ALA A 56 -8.85 -6.51 -5.59
CA ALA A 56 -10.10 -7.07 -6.07
C ALA A 56 -10.44 -8.34 -5.28
N PRO A 57 -11.71 -8.51 -4.85
CA PRO A 57 -12.11 -9.70 -4.12
C PRO A 57 -11.90 -10.94 -4.98
N ALA A 58 -11.16 -11.91 -4.45
CA ALA A 58 -10.90 -13.17 -5.12
C ALA A 58 -11.96 -14.20 -4.77
N VAL A 59 -12.52 -14.86 -5.80
CA VAL A 59 -13.43 -16.01 -5.68
C VAL A 59 -12.72 -17.22 -6.26
N LEU A 60 -12.46 -18.23 -5.43
CA LEU A 60 -11.98 -19.53 -5.90
C LEU A 60 -13.14 -20.26 -6.59
N VAL A 61 -12.94 -20.67 -7.83
CA VAL A 61 -13.91 -21.38 -8.66
C VAL A 61 -13.40 -22.79 -8.91
N GLY A 62 -14.17 -23.78 -8.50
CA GLY A 62 -13.88 -25.19 -8.70
C GLY A 62 -15.09 -25.98 -9.19
N LEU A 63 -14.92 -27.28 -9.38
CA LEU A 63 -15.95 -28.18 -9.88
C LEU A 63 -16.51 -29.08 -8.76
N SER A 64 -17.78 -29.46 -8.93
CA SER A 64 -18.42 -30.50 -8.13
C SER A 64 -17.59 -31.79 -8.18
N GLY A 65 -17.05 -32.22 -7.04
CA GLY A 65 -16.18 -33.39 -6.92
C GLY A 65 -14.80 -33.10 -6.31
N GLU A 66 -14.40 -31.83 -6.20
CA GLU A 66 -13.13 -31.43 -5.56
C GLU A 66 -13.21 -31.35 -4.02
N GLY A 67 -14.42 -31.46 -3.45
CA GLY A 67 -14.65 -31.61 -2.00
C GLY A 67 -14.09 -30.47 -1.13
N ASP A 68 -13.71 -30.79 0.10
CA ASP A 68 -13.18 -29.82 1.08
C ASP A 68 -11.84 -29.18 0.68
N SER A 69 -11.18 -29.72 -0.36
CA SER A 69 -9.88 -29.21 -0.83
C SER A 69 -9.96 -27.78 -1.39
N LEU A 70 -11.12 -27.37 -1.92
CA LEU A 70 -11.34 -26.01 -2.42
C LEU A 70 -11.34 -24.99 -1.28
N TRP A 71 -11.99 -25.30 -0.15
CA TRP A 71 -12.01 -24.40 0.99
C TRP A 71 -10.62 -24.25 1.62
N HIS A 72 -9.85 -25.34 1.67
CA HIS A 72 -8.46 -25.30 2.11
C HIS A 72 -7.58 -24.46 1.16
N LEU A 73 -7.72 -24.67 -0.17
CA LEU A 73 -7.00 -23.90 -1.16
C LEU A 73 -7.37 -22.41 -1.11
N ALA A 74 -8.65 -22.09 -0.93
CA ALA A 74 -9.10 -20.71 -0.78
C ALA A 74 -8.45 -20.03 0.45
N ALA A 75 -8.37 -20.73 1.57
CA ALA A 75 -7.70 -20.22 2.78
C ALA A 75 -6.19 -20.01 2.55
N VAL A 76 -5.51 -20.93 1.87
CA VAL A 76 -4.08 -20.82 1.53
C VAL A 76 -3.82 -19.64 0.57
N LEU A 77 -4.68 -19.48 -0.42
CA LEU A 77 -4.57 -18.39 -1.40
C LEU A 77 -5.05 -17.04 -0.87
N GLY A 78 -5.84 -17.03 0.20
CA GLY A 78 -6.51 -15.83 0.70
C GLY A 78 -7.70 -15.40 -0.18
N ALA A 79 -8.34 -16.33 -0.88
CA ALA A 79 -9.59 -16.06 -1.58
C ALA A 79 -10.73 -15.91 -0.58
N GLU A 80 -11.48 -14.81 -0.67
CA GLU A 80 -12.54 -14.47 0.28
C GLU A 80 -13.75 -15.40 0.16
N ARG A 81 -13.97 -15.99 -1.02
CA ARG A 81 -15.17 -16.76 -1.35
C ARG A 81 -14.83 -17.96 -2.22
N VAL A 82 -15.71 -18.96 -2.21
CA VAL A 82 -15.60 -20.17 -3.03
C VAL A 82 -16.91 -20.39 -3.81
N ALA A 83 -16.79 -20.68 -5.10
CA ALA A 83 -17.88 -21.04 -6.01
C ALA A 83 -17.64 -22.45 -6.56
N VAL A 84 -18.50 -23.41 -6.18
CA VAL A 84 -18.45 -24.78 -6.70
C VAL A 84 -19.44 -24.90 -7.85
N LEU A 85 -18.96 -25.12 -9.07
CA LEU A 85 -19.78 -25.21 -10.26
C LEU A 85 -20.19 -26.66 -10.57
N PRO A 86 -21.41 -26.90 -11.08
CA PRO A 86 -22.39 -25.89 -11.53
C PRO A 86 -23.29 -25.31 -10.42
N ASP A 87 -23.28 -25.88 -9.22
CA ASP A 87 -24.26 -25.56 -8.15
C ASP A 87 -24.28 -24.08 -7.73
N ALA A 88 -23.11 -23.45 -7.67
CA ALA A 88 -22.96 -22.04 -7.30
C ALA A 88 -23.11 -21.05 -8.47
N ALA A 89 -23.49 -21.50 -9.68
CA ALA A 89 -23.53 -20.65 -10.87
C ALA A 89 -24.47 -19.44 -10.73
N ALA A 90 -25.67 -19.64 -10.16
CA ALA A 90 -26.64 -18.56 -9.95
C ALA A 90 -26.14 -17.53 -8.92
N TRP A 91 -25.57 -18.01 -7.82
CA TRP A 91 -24.95 -17.17 -6.79
C TRP A 91 -23.78 -16.35 -7.37
N LEU A 92 -22.93 -16.98 -8.18
CA LEU A 92 -21.79 -16.30 -8.78
C LEU A 92 -22.25 -15.22 -9.77
N ALA A 93 -23.27 -15.49 -10.59
CA ALA A 93 -23.85 -14.48 -11.47
C ALA A 93 -24.42 -13.28 -10.70
N GLU A 94 -25.16 -13.54 -9.62
CA GLU A 94 -25.71 -12.50 -8.75
C GLU A 94 -24.61 -11.67 -8.08
N TYR A 95 -23.58 -12.33 -7.54
CA TYR A 95 -22.41 -11.67 -6.94
C TYR A 95 -21.72 -10.75 -7.95
N LEU A 96 -21.39 -11.28 -9.14
CA LEU A 96 -20.74 -10.52 -10.21
C LEU A 96 -21.58 -9.33 -10.68
N SER A 97 -22.91 -9.47 -10.75
CA SER A 97 -23.80 -8.37 -11.16
C SER A 97 -23.82 -7.21 -10.16
N ARG A 98 -23.50 -7.48 -8.89
CA ARG A 98 -23.42 -6.48 -7.81
C ARG A 98 -22.00 -5.94 -7.65
N SER A 99 -20.99 -6.72 -8.01
CA SER A 99 -19.61 -6.32 -7.98
C SER A 99 -19.37 -5.20 -9.00
N ARG A 100 -18.89 -4.06 -8.52
CA ARG A 100 -18.43 -2.98 -9.37
C ARG A 100 -16.92 -3.05 -9.45
N SER A 101 -16.36 -2.73 -10.62
CA SER A 101 -14.94 -2.39 -10.68
C SER A 101 -14.67 -1.33 -9.63
N PRO A 102 -13.58 -1.43 -8.85
CA PRO A 102 -13.20 -0.36 -7.96
C PRO A 102 -13.20 0.94 -8.77
N GLU A 103 -13.89 1.98 -8.27
CA GLU A 103 -13.64 3.31 -8.81
C GLU A 103 -12.14 3.57 -8.74
N ALA A 104 -11.59 4.36 -9.67
CA ALA A 104 -10.19 4.74 -9.62
C ALA A 104 -9.96 5.64 -8.38
N GLY A 105 -9.84 5.02 -7.21
CA GLY A 105 -9.50 5.69 -5.97
C GLY A 105 -8.07 6.20 -6.01
N GLY A 106 -7.68 6.92 -4.96
CA GLY A 106 -6.35 7.47 -4.81
C GLY A 106 -5.22 6.47 -4.95
N LEU A 107 -4.04 7.01 -5.19
CA LEU A 107 -2.80 6.26 -5.23
C LEU A 107 -2.35 5.93 -3.79
N VAL A 108 -2.07 4.66 -3.52
CA VAL A 108 -1.45 4.21 -2.26
C VAL A 108 0.04 4.01 -2.48
N LEU A 109 0.85 4.90 -1.92
CA LEU A 109 2.30 4.88 -1.98
C LEU A 109 2.89 4.42 -0.64
N GLY A 110 3.44 3.21 -0.61
CA GLY A 110 4.23 2.73 0.52
C GLY A 110 5.61 3.38 0.53
N VAL A 111 6.10 3.74 1.71
CA VAL A 111 7.47 4.23 1.92
C VAL A 111 8.09 3.39 3.02
N THR A 112 9.24 2.76 2.77
CA THR A 112 9.92 1.94 3.77
C THR A 112 11.43 2.15 3.74
N GLY A 113 12.10 1.90 4.87
CA GLY A 113 13.54 2.03 4.98
C GLY A 113 14.26 0.77 4.53
N GLY A 114 15.18 0.88 3.57
CA GLY A 114 16.09 -0.21 3.20
C GLY A 114 17.04 -0.62 4.34
N CYS A 115 17.25 0.27 5.31
CA CYS A 115 17.94 0.00 6.58
C CYS A 115 17.35 0.84 7.73
N GLY A 116 17.72 0.53 8.97
CA GLY A 116 17.38 1.37 10.12
C GLY A 116 17.91 2.80 9.96
N GLY A 117 17.11 3.80 10.31
CA GLY A 117 17.51 5.21 10.20
C GLY A 117 17.70 5.71 8.77
N ALA A 118 17.13 5.04 7.76
CA ALA A 118 17.26 5.47 6.37
C ALA A 118 16.57 6.81 6.07
N GLY A 119 15.56 7.17 6.85
CA GLY A 119 14.77 8.40 6.67
C GLY A 119 13.46 8.19 5.91
N ALA A 120 12.86 7.00 5.98
CA ALA A 120 11.57 6.68 5.36
C ALA A 120 10.45 7.60 5.84
N THR A 121 10.21 7.66 7.15
CA THR A 121 9.28 8.60 7.80
C THR A 121 9.49 10.04 7.37
N THR A 122 10.75 10.50 7.33
CA THR A 122 11.08 11.86 6.90
C THR A 122 10.72 12.11 5.43
N ALA A 123 11.03 11.16 4.56
CA ALA A 123 10.68 11.25 3.15
C ALA A 123 9.16 11.23 2.96
N ALA A 124 8.44 10.35 3.66
CA ALA A 124 6.98 10.26 3.62
C ALA A 124 6.32 11.58 4.03
N ILE A 125 6.74 12.18 5.15
CA ILE A 125 6.24 13.49 5.61
C ILE A 125 6.53 14.60 4.58
N TRP A 126 7.73 14.64 3.98
CA TRP A 126 8.07 15.66 3.00
C TRP A 126 7.33 15.49 1.67
N ILE A 127 7.06 14.25 1.24
CA ILE A 127 6.23 13.97 0.06
C ILE A 127 4.78 14.39 0.36
N ALA A 128 4.24 14.03 1.53
CA ALA A 128 2.88 14.38 1.95
C ALA A 128 2.67 15.90 1.95
N GLN A 129 3.60 16.63 2.57
CA GLN A 129 3.58 18.08 2.64
C GLN A 129 3.60 18.72 1.25
N ALA A 130 4.48 18.26 0.35
CA ALA A 130 4.57 18.82 -0.99
C ALA A 130 3.32 18.54 -1.84
N ALA A 131 2.76 17.33 -1.74
CA ALA A 131 1.52 16.99 -2.44
C ALA A 131 0.33 17.82 -1.96
N ALA A 132 0.23 18.04 -0.64
CA ALA A 132 -0.77 18.94 -0.07
C ALA A 132 -0.56 20.40 -0.52
N GLU A 133 0.69 20.87 -0.60
CA GLU A 133 1.02 22.20 -1.18
C GLU A 133 0.65 22.32 -2.66
N TRP A 134 0.53 21.21 -3.40
CA TRP A 134 0.05 21.15 -4.78
C TRP A 134 -1.48 21.06 -4.89
N GLY A 135 -2.19 20.95 -3.76
CA GLY A 135 -3.65 20.92 -3.71
C GLY A 135 -4.27 19.53 -3.68
N ALA A 136 -3.46 18.46 -3.65
CA ALA A 136 -3.99 17.11 -3.52
C ALA A 136 -4.55 16.85 -2.11
N ARG A 137 -5.63 16.06 -2.01
CA ARG A 137 -6.08 15.47 -0.75
C ARG A 137 -5.15 14.33 -0.37
N VAL A 138 -4.37 14.53 0.71
CA VAL A 138 -3.34 13.59 1.16
C VAL A 138 -3.66 13.02 2.54
N LEU A 139 -3.47 11.71 2.69
CA LEU A 139 -3.42 11.03 3.98
C LEU A 139 -2.05 10.39 4.19
N LEU A 140 -1.42 10.62 5.34
CA LEU A 140 -0.23 9.90 5.79
C LEU A 140 -0.57 8.92 6.93
N ILE A 141 -0.34 7.63 6.70
CA ILE A 141 -0.61 6.56 7.65
C ILE A 141 0.72 6.06 8.24
N ASP A 142 0.78 5.99 9.57
CA ASP A 142 1.84 5.33 10.32
C ASP A 142 1.62 3.81 10.31
N GLY A 143 2.47 3.09 9.58
CA GLY A 143 2.43 1.64 9.49
C GLY A 143 3.33 0.92 10.48
N ASP A 144 4.01 1.63 11.40
CA ASP A 144 4.95 1.03 12.36
C ASP A 144 4.43 1.11 13.81
N PRO A 145 3.76 0.07 14.34
CA PRO A 145 3.29 0.04 15.73
C PRO A 145 4.43 0.05 16.76
N TRP A 146 5.68 -0.16 16.34
CA TRP A 146 6.86 -0.14 17.19
C TRP A 146 7.66 1.17 17.07
N GLY A 147 7.20 2.08 16.21
CA GLY A 147 7.80 3.39 15.99
C GLY A 147 7.50 4.37 17.13
N GLY A 148 8.01 5.60 16.99
CA GLY A 148 7.74 6.70 17.91
C GLY A 148 6.45 7.48 17.62
N GLY A 149 5.66 7.02 16.64
CA GLY A 149 4.54 7.80 16.10
C GLY A 149 4.99 8.90 15.14
N LEU A 150 4.14 9.24 14.18
CA LEU A 150 4.31 10.43 13.32
C LEU A 150 4.16 11.73 14.12
N GLU A 151 3.36 11.70 15.19
CA GLU A 151 2.99 12.89 15.96
C GLU A 151 4.18 13.65 16.51
N LEU A 152 5.20 12.96 17.03
CA LEU A 152 6.41 13.58 17.55
C LEU A 152 7.16 14.37 16.47
N ALA A 153 7.17 13.87 15.23
CA ALA A 153 7.84 14.55 14.12
C ALA A 153 7.03 15.76 13.60
N LEU A 154 5.71 15.74 13.80
CA LEU A 154 4.76 16.75 13.34
C LEU A 154 4.42 17.81 14.42
N ALA A 155 4.88 17.62 15.67
CA ALA A 155 4.41 18.37 16.85
C ALA A 155 2.88 18.35 16.98
N ALA A 156 2.28 17.17 16.80
CA ALA A 156 0.84 16.99 16.66
C ALA A 156 0.17 16.25 17.82
N GLU A 157 0.88 16.02 18.93
CA GLU A 157 0.42 15.25 20.09
C GLU A 157 -0.87 15.82 20.70
N GLU A 158 -1.00 17.16 20.70
CA GLU A 158 -2.17 17.86 21.23
C GLU A 158 -3.25 18.14 20.16
N ILE A 159 -3.04 17.71 18.90
CA ILE A 159 -4.02 17.90 17.83
C ILE A 159 -5.12 16.84 17.98
N PRO A 160 -6.38 17.25 18.24
CA PRO A 160 -7.48 16.32 18.39
C PRO A 160 -7.76 15.60 17.07
N GLY A 161 -8.16 14.34 17.17
CA GLY A 161 -8.51 13.51 16.02
C GLY A 161 -8.16 12.05 16.24
N LEU A 162 -8.72 11.21 15.39
CA LEU A 162 -8.62 9.76 15.44
C LEU A 162 -7.16 9.27 15.37
N ARG A 163 -6.82 8.32 16.24
CA ARG A 163 -5.56 7.54 16.24
C ARG A 163 -5.84 6.06 15.99
N TRP A 164 -4.79 5.28 15.70
CA TRP A 164 -4.94 3.82 15.53
C TRP A 164 -5.62 3.14 16.73
N THR A 165 -5.34 3.63 17.93
CA THR A 165 -5.88 3.08 19.18
C THR A 165 -7.39 3.22 19.28
N ASP A 166 -7.94 4.31 18.75
CA ASP A 166 -9.38 4.59 18.74
C ASP A 166 -10.13 3.66 17.77
N LEU A 167 -9.41 3.06 16.82
CA LEU A 167 -9.93 2.11 15.86
C LEU A 167 -9.84 0.64 16.34
N SER A 168 -9.23 0.38 17.49
CA SER A 168 -9.05 -0.99 17.99
C SER A 168 -10.37 -1.73 18.26
N GLU A 169 -11.45 -1.00 18.54
CA GLU A 169 -12.81 -1.54 18.74
C GLU A 169 -13.72 -1.33 17.52
N ALA A 170 -13.21 -0.71 16.45
CA ALA A 170 -13.99 -0.46 15.24
C ALA A 170 -14.32 -1.78 14.55
N SER A 171 -15.58 -1.92 14.12
CA SER A 171 -16.07 -3.08 13.37
C SER A 171 -16.93 -2.65 12.19
N GLY A 172 -16.90 -3.45 11.12
CA GLY A 172 -17.65 -3.17 9.89
C GLY A 172 -16.91 -2.24 8.92
N SER A 173 -17.64 -1.75 7.91
CA SER A 173 -17.10 -0.87 6.87
C SER A 173 -16.84 0.53 7.40
N ILE A 174 -15.70 1.11 7.06
CA ILE A 174 -15.34 2.49 7.39
C ILE A 174 -15.78 3.40 6.23
N ASP A 175 -16.58 4.42 6.56
CA ASP A 175 -17.01 5.42 5.59
C ASP A 175 -15.86 6.40 5.27
N PRO A 176 -15.57 6.68 3.98
CA PRO A 176 -14.46 7.56 3.58
C PRO A 176 -14.58 9.01 4.08
N GLU A 177 -15.79 9.58 4.09
CA GLU A 177 -16.01 10.96 4.51
C GLU A 177 -15.87 11.06 6.03
N GLN A 178 -16.48 10.13 6.77
CA GLN A 178 -16.33 10.08 8.23
C GLN A 178 -14.88 9.87 8.67
N LEU A 179 -14.14 9.00 7.97
CA LEU A 179 -12.71 8.84 8.22
C LEU A 179 -11.98 10.16 7.99
N SER A 180 -12.24 10.83 6.86
CA SER A 180 -11.60 12.10 6.54
C SER A 180 -11.87 13.19 7.57
N ASP A 181 -13.10 13.29 8.07
CA ASP A 181 -13.52 14.32 9.03
C ASP A 181 -12.99 14.06 10.45
N ALA A 182 -12.74 12.79 10.80
CA ALA A 182 -12.27 12.40 12.12
C ALA A 182 -10.75 12.51 12.29
N LEU A 183 -9.98 12.54 11.19
CA LEU A 183 -8.52 12.50 11.25
C LEU A 183 -7.92 13.89 11.58
N PRO A 184 -6.84 13.92 12.38
CA PRO A 184 -6.08 15.14 12.62
C PRO A 184 -5.37 15.62 11.34
N VAL A 185 -5.12 16.93 11.25
CA VAL A 185 -4.45 17.55 10.10
C VAL A 185 -3.20 18.30 10.57
N ALA A 186 -2.07 18.07 9.89
CA ALA A 186 -0.82 18.78 10.09
C ALA A 186 -0.10 19.00 8.75
N GLY A 187 0.52 20.16 8.56
CA GLY A 187 1.29 20.43 7.34
C GLY A 187 0.46 20.45 6.04
N GLY A 188 -0.87 20.56 6.12
CA GLY A 188 -1.79 20.56 4.98
C GLY A 188 -2.36 19.19 4.60
N PHE A 189 -2.00 18.12 5.31
CA PHE A 189 -2.47 16.75 5.05
C PHE A 189 -3.06 16.12 6.31
N SER A 190 -3.98 15.17 6.12
CA SER A 190 -4.50 14.34 7.21
C SER A 190 -3.49 13.27 7.59
N PHE A 191 -3.46 12.83 8.85
CA PHE A 191 -2.60 11.73 9.25
C PHE A 191 -3.27 10.77 10.23
N LEU A 192 -2.90 9.49 10.17
CA LEU A 192 -3.29 8.46 11.15
C LEU A 192 -2.01 7.91 11.78
N SER A 193 -1.82 8.11 13.08
CA SER A 193 -0.59 7.78 13.78
C SER A 193 -0.82 6.78 14.91
N TRP A 194 0.22 6.01 15.25
CA TRP A 194 0.33 5.45 16.59
C TRP A 194 0.69 6.58 17.57
N PRO A 195 0.15 6.59 18.79
CA PRO A 195 0.49 7.63 19.75
C PRO A 195 1.95 7.52 20.16
N GLY A 196 2.63 8.66 20.26
CA GLY A 196 4.02 8.77 20.73
C GLY A 196 4.17 8.56 22.25
N SER A 197 3.46 7.59 22.82
CA SER A 197 3.40 7.33 24.26
C SER A 197 4.15 6.06 24.65
N ARG A 198 4.52 5.95 25.93
CA ARG A 198 5.15 4.74 26.49
C ARG A 198 4.13 3.65 26.86
N GLU A 199 2.85 3.97 26.78
CA GLU A 199 1.79 3.06 27.19
C GLU A 199 1.63 1.95 26.16
N ARG A 200 1.26 0.76 26.65
CA ARG A 200 1.02 -0.37 25.77
C ARG A 200 -0.25 -0.10 24.98
N GLN A 201 -0.11 0.03 23.67
CA GLN A 201 -1.24 0.24 22.79
C GLN A 201 -1.94 -1.09 22.46
N PRO A 202 -3.28 -1.12 22.40
CA PRO A 202 -3.99 -2.27 21.85
C PRO A 202 -3.56 -2.47 20.40
N GLY A 203 -3.42 -3.74 19.98
CA GLY A 203 -3.25 -4.05 18.57
C GLY A 203 -4.52 -3.72 17.80
N VAL A 204 -4.36 -3.38 16.51
CA VAL A 204 -5.48 -3.20 15.59
C VAL A 204 -5.57 -4.44 14.72
N GLU A 205 -6.77 -4.99 14.57
CA GLU A 205 -6.98 -6.18 13.75
C GLU A 205 -6.72 -5.89 12.27
N ALA A 206 -6.20 -6.88 11.55
CA ALA A 206 -5.89 -6.75 10.12
C ALA A 206 -7.11 -6.35 9.27
N ALA A 207 -8.31 -6.81 9.66
CA ALA A 207 -9.55 -6.43 9.00
C ALA A 207 -9.84 -4.93 9.12
N THR A 208 -9.59 -4.34 10.30
CA THR A 208 -9.73 -2.90 10.54
C THR A 208 -8.69 -2.12 9.75
N VAL A 209 -7.43 -2.57 9.71
CA VAL A 209 -6.40 -1.94 8.87
C VAL A 209 -6.81 -1.94 7.39
N GLY A 210 -7.29 -3.07 6.88
CA GLY A 210 -7.81 -3.18 5.51
C GLY A 210 -8.97 -2.22 5.26
N GLY A 211 -9.91 -2.12 6.21
CA GLY A 211 -11.03 -1.17 6.13
C GLY A 211 -10.58 0.30 6.10
N VAL A 212 -9.53 0.66 6.85
CA VAL A 212 -8.95 2.00 6.83
C VAL A 212 -8.31 2.29 5.47
N LEU A 213 -7.50 1.37 4.94
CA LEU A 213 -6.84 1.56 3.64
C LEU A 213 -7.87 1.68 2.50
N ASP A 214 -8.93 0.87 2.53
CA ASP A 214 -10.03 0.93 1.58
C ASP A 214 -10.79 2.26 1.65
N ALA A 215 -11.12 2.73 2.85
CA ALA A 215 -11.75 4.04 3.05
C ALA A 215 -10.82 5.19 2.64
N ALA A 216 -9.54 5.15 3.02
CA ALA A 216 -8.52 6.13 2.66
C ALA A 216 -8.38 6.24 1.15
N ARG A 217 -8.35 5.10 0.46
CA ARG A 217 -8.24 5.05 -1.00
C ARG A 217 -9.43 5.70 -1.70
N ARG A 218 -10.63 5.64 -1.11
CA ARG A 218 -11.82 6.33 -1.65
C ARG A 218 -11.89 7.81 -1.27
N GLY A 219 -11.30 8.20 -0.15
CA GLY A 219 -11.43 9.56 0.42
C GLY A 219 -10.29 10.52 0.04
N TYR A 220 -9.16 10.00 -0.43
CA TYR A 220 -7.94 10.77 -0.69
C TYR A 220 -7.40 10.50 -2.10
N GLU A 221 -6.67 11.46 -2.66
CA GLU A 221 -6.01 11.34 -3.97
C GLU A 221 -4.63 10.68 -3.84
N LEU A 222 -3.96 10.90 -2.70
CA LEU A 222 -2.70 10.26 -2.33
C LEU A 222 -2.76 9.74 -0.89
N VAL A 223 -2.57 8.44 -0.72
CA VAL A 223 -2.38 7.80 0.58
C VAL A 223 -0.92 7.38 0.67
N LEU A 224 -0.18 7.98 1.60
CA LEU A 224 1.19 7.58 1.93
C LEU A 224 1.14 6.64 3.14
N VAL A 225 1.86 5.53 3.06
CA VAL A 225 2.01 4.62 4.21
C VAL A 225 3.48 4.57 4.60
N ASP A 226 3.82 5.02 5.80
CA ASP A 226 5.16 4.84 6.37
C ASP A 226 5.27 3.42 6.95
N ILE A 227 5.77 2.49 6.14
CA ILE A 227 5.78 1.07 6.46
C ILE A 227 7.02 0.74 7.28
N GLY A 228 6.79 0.35 8.53
CA GLY A 228 7.82 -0.21 9.40
C GLY A 228 8.56 -1.36 8.72
N ARG A 229 9.87 -1.49 8.99
CA ARG A 229 10.71 -2.52 8.33
C ARG A 229 10.53 -3.93 8.93
N GLY A 230 9.69 -4.07 9.94
CA GLY A 230 9.38 -5.35 10.56
C GLY A 230 8.55 -6.23 9.62
N THR A 231 8.67 -7.55 9.75
CA THR A 231 7.91 -8.52 8.95
C THR A 231 6.40 -8.28 9.05
N GLU A 232 5.89 -7.94 10.24
CA GLU A 232 4.47 -7.71 10.45
C GLU A 232 3.94 -6.46 9.71
N PRO A 233 4.50 -5.24 9.91
CA PRO A 233 4.15 -4.08 9.08
C PRO A 233 4.21 -4.32 7.57
N LEU A 234 5.25 -5.00 7.08
CA LEU A 234 5.38 -5.30 5.65
C LEU A 234 4.24 -6.20 5.16
N ARG A 235 3.89 -7.25 5.91
CA ARG A 235 2.76 -8.14 5.58
C ARG A 235 1.43 -7.40 5.61
N THR A 236 1.26 -6.50 6.57
CA THR A 236 0.01 -5.76 6.78
C THR A 236 -0.23 -4.69 5.72
N PHE A 237 0.79 -3.95 5.29
CA PHE A 237 0.59 -2.75 4.46
C PHE A 237 1.12 -2.87 3.01
N ALA A 238 2.17 -3.66 2.77
CA ALA A 238 2.85 -3.61 1.47
C ALA A 238 2.00 -4.14 0.32
N TRP A 239 1.09 -5.08 0.59
CA TRP A 239 0.23 -5.73 -0.42
C TRP A 239 -0.92 -4.83 -0.90
N ASP A 240 -1.24 -3.78 -0.14
CA ASP A 240 -2.26 -2.79 -0.47
C ASP A 240 -1.69 -1.53 -1.15
N CYS A 241 -0.36 -1.46 -1.29
CA CYS A 241 0.32 -0.37 -1.97
C CYS A 241 0.30 -0.58 -3.50
N ASP A 242 0.01 0.48 -4.26
CA ASP A 242 0.17 0.46 -5.72
C ASP A 242 1.65 0.54 -6.12
N ARG A 243 2.43 1.28 -5.33
CA ARG A 243 3.87 1.46 -5.48
C ARG A 243 4.56 1.51 -4.12
N ILE A 244 5.84 1.12 -4.08
CA ILE A 244 6.68 1.24 -2.89
C ILE A 244 7.97 2.01 -3.19
N LEU A 245 8.28 2.99 -2.33
CA LEU A 245 9.58 3.64 -2.29
C LEU A 245 10.43 3.05 -1.18
N VAL A 246 11.57 2.49 -1.55
CA VAL A 246 12.60 2.08 -0.60
C VAL A 246 13.57 3.24 -0.41
N VAL A 247 13.68 3.76 0.81
CA VAL A 247 14.62 4.81 1.16
C VAL A 247 15.90 4.18 1.71
N ALA A 248 17.05 4.51 1.15
CA ALA A 248 18.35 4.03 1.64
C ALA A 248 19.41 5.14 1.60
N PRO A 249 20.26 5.29 2.62
CA PRO A 249 21.43 6.17 2.51
C PRO A 249 22.42 5.61 1.48
N ALA A 250 23.24 6.49 0.88
CA ALA A 250 24.30 6.11 -0.05
C ALA A 250 25.45 5.35 0.64
N GLN A 251 25.19 4.13 1.13
CA GLN A 251 26.09 3.33 1.94
C GLN A 251 25.99 1.85 1.56
N LEU A 252 27.13 1.15 1.48
CA LEU A 252 27.17 -0.27 1.10
C LEU A 252 26.31 -1.17 2.02
N LYS A 253 26.37 -0.95 3.34
CA LYS A 253 25.55 -1.72 4.30
C LYS A 253 24.05 -1.51 4.07
N ALA A 254 23.66 -0.30 3.68
CA ALA A 254 22.27 0.00 3.36
C ALA A 254 21.84 -0.67 2.05
N ALA A 255 22.70 -0.71 1.04
CA ALA A 255 22.44 -1.44 -0.21
C ALA A 255 22.20 -2.93 0.05
N VAL A 256 23.10 -3.59 0.80
CA VAL A 256 22.95 -5.01 1.15
C VAL A 256 21.68 -5.27 1.99
N SER A 257 21.37 -4.38 2.94
CA SER A 257 20.14 -4.48 3.73
C SER A 257 18.88 -4.29 2.88
N SER A 258 18.93 -3.39 1.90
CA SER A 258 17.81 -3.13 0.98
C SER A 258 17.56 -4.34 0.08
N ALA A 259 18.60 -4.95 -0.48
CA ALA A 259 18.47 -6.15 -1.30
C ALA A 259 17.85 -7.34 -0.53
N ARG A 260 18.06 -7.42 0.79
CA ARG A 260 17.39 -8.42 1.64
C ARG A 260 15.92 -8.07 1.88
N LEU A 261 15.61 -6.81 2.14
CA LEU A 261 14.24 -6.33 2.32
C LEU A 261 13.38 -6.64 1.08
N LEU A 262 13.94 -6.53 -0.12
CA LEU A 262 13.22 -6.83 -1.36
C LEU A 262 12.66 -8.25 -1.45
N GLN A 263 13.26 -9.20 -0.74
CA GLN A 263 12.76 -10.58 -0.71
C GLN A 263 11.46 -10.71 0.10
N GLU A 264 11.16 -9.72 0.96
CA GLU A 264 9.95 -9.67 1.78
C GLU A 264 8.85 -8.78 1.16
N LEU A 265 9.19 -7.96 0.16
CA LEU A 265 8.23 -7.09 -0.50
C LEU A 265 7.39 -7.88 -1.51
N PRO A 266 6.09 -7.55 -1.66
CA PRO A 266 5.31 -8.06 -2.78
C PRO A 266 5.88 -7.54 -4.12
N PRO A 267 5.65 -8.23 -5.25
CA PRO A 267 5.93 -7.71 -6.59
C PRO A 267 4.98 -6.57 -6.99
N VAL A 268 5.08 -5.47 -6.26
CA VAL A 268 4.52 -4.16 -6.58
C VAL A 268 5.60 -3.29 -7.20
N ASP A 269 5.20 -2.30 -7.98
CA ASP A 269 6.14 -1.38 -8.62
C ASP A 269 6.96 -0.66 -7.54
N THR A 270 8.26 -0.97 -7.49
CA THR A 270 9.15 -0.61 -6.38
C THR A 270 10.33 0.15 -6.93
N ALA A 271 10.65 1.28 -6.31
CA ALA A 271 11.77 2.11 -6.71
C ALA A 271 12.60 2.57 -5.52
N LEU A 272 13.87 2.85 -5.76
CA LEU A 272 14.84 3.25 -4.75
C LEU A 272 14.95 4.78 -4.71
N VAL A 273 14.93 5.35 -3.52
CA VAL A 273 15.31 6.74 -3.28
C VAL A 273 16.55 6.75 -2.39
N ILE A 274 17.60 7.44 -2.85
CA ILE A 274 18.86 7.51 -2.11
C ILE A 274 18.89 8.76 -1.24
N ARG A 275 19.11 8.59 0.07
CA ARG A 275 19.44 9.71 0.96
C ARG A 275 20.92 10.06 0.82
N GLY A 276 21.22 11.28 0.41
CA GLY A 276 22.61 11.71 0.22
C GLY A 276 22.76 13.14 -0.29
N LYS A 277 24.01 13.46 -0.63
CA LYS A 277 24.38 14.71 -1.32
C LYS A 277 24.69 14.40 -2.78
N ALA A 278 24.43 15.35 -3.67
CA ALA A 278 24.93 15.28 -5.04
C ALA A 278 26.46 15.19 -5.01
N GLY A 279 27.04 14.20 -5.70
CA GLY A 279 28.49 13.94 -5.70
C GLY A 279 29.02 13.18 -4.46
N ALA A 280 28.18 12.44 -3.75
CA ALA A 280 28.62 11.54 -2.69
C ALA A 280 29.57 10.44 -3.23
N VAL A 281 30.39 9.86 -2.34
CA VAL A 281 31.42 8.86 -2.66
C VAL A 281 30.83 7.61 -3.34
N LEU A 282 29.62 7.20 -2.96
CA LEU A 282 28.88 6.14 -3.63
C LEU A 282 27.82 6.75 -4.53
N ASP A 283 27.88 6.38 -5.80
CA ASP A 283 26.96 6.87 -6.82
C ASP A 283 25.59 6.19 -6.69
N GLY A 284 24.52 6.99 -6.72
CA GLY A 284 23.15 6.53 -6.53
C GLY A 284 22.73 5.44 -7.54
N PRO A 285 23.00 5.61 -8.85
CA PRO A 285 22.73 4.61 -9.87
C PRO A 285 23.46 3.28 -9.63
N LEU A 286 24.72 3.31 -9.16
CA LEU A 286 25.47 2.09 -8.86
C LEU A 286 24.86 1.32 -7.68
N ILE A 287 24.37 2.04 -6.67
CA ILE A 287 23.63 1.42 -5.56
C ILE A 287 22.32 0.82 -6.07
N ALA A 288 21.58 1.55 -6.91
CA ALA A 288 20.32 1.09 -7.48
C ALA A 288 20.49 -0.19 -8.31
N GLU A 289 21.51 -0.23 -9.17
CA GLU A 289 21.91 -1.43 -9.92
C GLU A 289 22.25 -2.59 -8.99
N SER A 290 23.05 -2.34 -7.94
CA SER A 290 23.43 -3.37 -6.97
C SER A 290 22.25 -3.91 -6.15
N VAL A 291 21.27 -3.07 -5.87
CA VAL A 291 20.04 -3.44 -5.15
C VAL A 291 19.04 -4.12 -6.08
N GLY A 292 19.10 -3.86 -7.38
CA GLY A 292 18.17 -4.38 -8.39
C GLY A 292 16.87 -3.58 -8.51
N LEU A 293 16.91 -2.28 -8.22
CA LEU A 293 15.75 -1.38 -8.32
C LEU A 293 16.04 -0.19 -9.24
N PRO A 294 15.01 0.36 -9.91
CA PRO A 294 15.13 1.65 -10.56
C PRO A 294 15.39 2.76 -9.52
N LEU A 295 16.28 3.70 -9.86
CA LEU A 295 16.54 4.89 -9.04
C LEU A 295 15.49 5.96 -9.34
N GLN A 296 14.67 6.28 -8.35
CA GLN A 296 13.59 7.28 -8.44
C GLN A 296 14.08 8.70 -8.15
N GLY A 297 15.03 8.87 -7.23
CA GLY A 297 15.48 10.20 -6.83
C GLY A 297 16.43 10.23 -5.65
N LEU A 298 16.68 11.46 -5.19
CA LEU A 298 17.60 11.74 -4.09
C LEU A 298 16.87 12.47 -2.95
N VAL A 299 16.78 11.85 -1.77
CA VAL A 299 16.40 12.57 -0.54
C VAL A 299 17.59 13.44 -0.12
N PRO A 300 17.46 14.78 -0.06
CA PRO A 300 18.58 15.63 0.27
C PRO A 300 18.97 15.48 1.74
N GLU A 301 20.26 15.43 2.02
CA GLU A 301 20.76 15.65 3.38
C GLU A 301 20.62 17.13 3.77
N VAL A 302 19.70 17.41 4.68
CA VAL A 302 19.48 18.76 5.18
C VAL A 302 20.07 18.91 6.58
N LYS A 303 20.98 19.87 6.74
CA LYS A 303 21.59 20.16 8.05
C LYS A 303 20.51 20.56 9.06
N GLY A 304 20.50 19.89 10.20
CA GLY A 304 19.57 20.14 11.30
C GLY A 304 18.31 19.29 11.28
N THR A 305 18.11 18.40 10.30
CA THR A 305 16.89 17.57 10.22
C THR A 305 16.67 16.74 11.47
N ALA A 306 17.69 16.03 11.97
CA ALA A 306 17.55 15.23 13.20
C ALA A 306 17.06 16.09 14.38
N ASN A 307 17.70 17.24 14.62
CA ASN A 307 17.29 18.17 15.67
C ASN A 307 15.89 18.76 15.43
N ALA A 308 15.51 19.00 14.17
CA ALA A 308 14.16 19.46 13.85
C ALA A 308 13.12 18.39 14.15
N THR A 309 13.40 17.11 13.85
CA THR A 309 12.52 15.99 14.19
C THR A 309 12.30 15.88 15.70
N GLU A 310 13.37 15.92 16.51
CA GLU A 310 13.27 15.86 17.98
C GLU A 310 12.48 17.03 18.60
N LEU A 311 12.35 18.14 17.86
CA LEU A 311 11.60 19.32 18.28
C LEU A 311 10.23 19.43 17.59
N GLY A 312 9.81 18.41 16.82
CA GLY A 312 8.56 18.42 16.04
C GLY A 312 8.48 19.50 14.95
N ARG A 313 9.62 19.97 14.46
CA ARG A 313 9.76 21.04 13.45
C ARG A 313 10.09 20.50 12.06
N LEU A 314 9.79 19.23 11.78
CA LEU A 314 10.17 18.59 10.52
C LEU A 314 9.50 19.24 9.30
N LEU A 315 8.27 19.72 9.46
CA LEU A 315 7.51 20.44 8.42
C LEU A 315 8.18 21.76 8.00
N GLU A 316 8.95 22.42 8.88
CA GLU A 316 9.71 23.62 8.52
C GLU A 316 10.84 23.28 7.54
N MET A 317 11.42 22.09 7.68
CA MET A 317 12.49 21.60 6.81
C MET A 317 11.96 21.28 5.42
N GLY A 318 10.70 20.83 5.32
CA GLY A 318 10.00 20.57 4.06
C GLY A 318 9.92 21.77 3.13
N ARG A 319 9.86 22.99 3.67
CA ARG A 319 9.78 24.24 2.88
C ARG A 319 11.08 24.59 2.15
N ARG A 320 12.20 23.93 2.47
CA ARG A 320 13.49 24.18 1.81
C ARG A 320 13.44 23.77 0.35
N ARG A 321 14.06 24.59 -0.52
CA ARG A 321 14.05 24.38 -1.97
C ARG A 321 14.53 22.99 -2.41
N THR A 322 15.54 22.44 -1.74
CA THR A 322 16.07 21.10 -2.05
C THR A 322 15.08 19.99 -1.71
N VAL A 323 14.33 20.14 -0.62
CA VAL A 323 13.31 19.16 -0.20
C VAL A 323 12.11 19.22 -1.13
N ARG A 324 11.61 20.41 -1.44
CA ARG A 324 10.54 20.59 -2.44
C ARG A 324 10.89 20.01 -3.80
N ARG A 325 12.15 20.16 -4.25
CA ARG A 325 12.62 19.55 -5.51
C ARG A 325 12.59 18.02 -5.45
N PHE A 326 13.01 17.44 -4.33
CA PHE A 326 12.95 15.99 -4.13
C PHE A 326 11.50 15.50 -4.19
N ALA A 327 10.62 16.11 -3.39
CA ALA A 327 9.22 15.71 -3.35
C ALA A 327 8.55 15.89 -4.72
N ALA A 328 8.79 17.01 -5.40
CA ALA A 328 8.32 17.24 -6.77
C ALA A 328 8.77 16.13 -7.73
N SER A 329 10.04 15.73 -7.69
CA SER A 329 10.54 14.65 -8.57
C SER A 329 9.85 13.31 -8.30
N VAL A 330 9.47 13.03 -7.05
CA VAL A 330 8.69 11.84 -6.72
C VAL A 330 7.29 11.98 -7.31
N LEU A 331 6.60 13.11 -7.03
CA LEU A 331 5.22 13.35 -7.45
C LEU A 331 5.04 13.42 -8.97
N ASP A 332 5.96 14.04 -9.70
CA ASP A 332 5.93 14.12 -11.18
C ASP A 332 5.90 12.73 -11.82
N LEU A 333 6.60 11.76 -11.22
CA LEU A 333 6.65 10.37 -11.67
C LEU A 333 5.43 9.54 -11.23
N LEU A 334 4.66 10.04 -10.26
CA LEU A 334 3.32 9.55 -9.93
C LEU A 334 2.24 10.20 -10.83
N GLY A 335 2.57 11.28 -11.54
CA GLY A 335 1.70 12.22 -12.27
C GLY A 335 1.02 11.70 -13.55
N GLY A 336 0.45 10.50 -13.50
CA GLY A 336 -0.69 10.12 -14.34
C GLY A 336 -2.05 10.35 -13.67
N GLY A 337 -2.10 10.78 -12.40
CA GLY A 337 -3.36 10.82 -11.63
C GLY A 337 -3.38 11.71 -10.37
N LEU A 338 -2.47 12.67 -10.21
CA LEU A 338 -2.62 13.75 -9.22
C LEU A 338 -3.04 15.04 -9.98
N PRO A 339 -3.95 15.85 -9.42
CA PRO A 339 -4.55 17.01 -10.10
C PRO A 339 -3.55 18.09 -10.53
#